data_AF-A0A821KVS8-F1
#
_entry.id   AF-A0A821KVS8-F1
#
_cell.length_a   1.000
_cell.length_b   1.000
_cell.length_c   1.000
_cell.angle_alpha   90.00
_cell.angle_beta   90.00
_cell.angle_gamma   90.00
#
_symmetry.space_group_name_H-M   'P 1'
#
loop_
_entity.id
_entity.type
_entity.pdbx_description
1 polymer ?
#
loop_
_entity_poly.entity_id
_entity_poly.type
_entity_poly.pdbx_seq_one_letter_code
_entity_poly.pdbx_strand_id
1 'polypeptide(L)'
;MNNMNIIVQCSILIFLFDLTSTNQDVVTCSSTFKLINQQSGDRLHSHDVKYGSGSGQQSVTGTPNADDVNSYWQVQGENCDRGTPIKCDSIIRLFHVTTRRNLHSHDFASPLSHNQEVSAYGEDGLDNEGDKWKVICTSRNDYWSRQDGIRL
;
A
#
# COMPACT_ATOMS: atom_id res chain seq x y z
N MET A 1 -43.94 -13.21 -61.62
CA MET A 1 -43.82 -14.13 -60.47
C MET A 1 -42.41 -13.99 -59.93
N ASN A 2 -42.30 -13.74 -58.64
CA ASN A 2 -41.19 -13.05 -57.99
C ASN A 2 -40.02 -14.00 -57.71
N ASN A 3 -38.83 -13.68 -58.21
CA ASN A 3 -37.58 -14.29 -57.75
C ASN A 3 -36.94 -13.34 -56.74
N MET A 4 -37.23 -13.61 -55.47
CA MET A 4 -36.71 -12.90 -54.32
C MET A 4 -35.29 -13.41 -54.04
N ASN A 5 -34.28 -12.59 -54.35
CA ASN A 5 -32.89 -12.84 -53.96
C ASN A 5 -32.79 -12.77 -52.43
N ILE A 6 -32.64 -13.92 -51.78
CA ILE A 6 -32.32 -14.02 -50.35
C ILE A 6 -30.82 -13.76 -50.23
N ILE A 7 -30.46 -12.50 -49.94
CA ILE A 7 -29.13 -12.16 -49.46
C ILE A 7 -29.10 -12.61 -47.99
N VAL A 8 -28.43 -13.71 -47.71
CA VAL A 8 -28.09 -14.11 -46.33
C VAL A 8 -27.03 -13.12 -45.85
N GLN A 9 -27.49 -12.00 -45.26
CA GLN A 9 -26.61 -11.08 -44.57
C GLN A 9 -26.15 -11.77 -43.29
N CYS A 10 -24.98 -12.40 -43.36
CA CYS A 10 -24.29 -12.98 -42.22
C CYS A 10 -23.81 -11.82 -41.35
N SER A 11 -24.68 -11.32 -40.48
CA SER A 11 -24.36 -10.34 -39.46
C SER A 11 -23.45 -11.03 -38.45
N ILE A 12 -22.14 -11.00 -38.71
CA ILE A 12 -21.14 -11.30 -37.69
C ILE A 12 -21.36 -10.28 -36.59
N LEU A 13 -22.02 -10.69 -35.50
CA LEU A 13 -21.98 -9.95 -34.25
C LEU A 13 -20.53 -10.01 -33.77
N ILE A 14 -19.74 -9.01 -34.15
CA ILE A 14 -18.48 -8.72 -33.50
C ILE A 14 -18.89 -8.21 -32.13
N PHE A 15 -18.93 -9.11 -31.14
CA PHE A 15 -18.81 -8.71 -29.75
C PHE A 15 -17.43 -8.06 -29.61
N LEU A 16 -17.39 -6.74 -29.74
CA LEU A 16 -16.31 -5.95 -29.18
C LEU A 16 -16.41 -6.16 -27.67
N PHE A 17 -15.75 -7.22 -27.18
CA PHE A 17 -15.35 -7.24 -25.80
C PHE A 17 -14.38 -6.08 -25.66
N ASP A 18 -14.86 -4.97 -25.12
CA ASP A 18 -13.98 -3.99 -24.50
C ASP A 18 -13.26 -4.74 -23.38
N LEU A 19 -12.07 -5.25 -23.70
CA LEU A 19 -11.05 -5.59 -22.72
C LEU A 19 -10.58 -4.26 -22.12
N THR A 20 -11.47 -3.60 -21.37
CA THR A 20 -11.00 -2.68 -20.35
C THR A 20 -10.28 -3.57 -19.36
N SER A 21 -8.95 -3.62 -19.50
CA SER A 21 -8.08 -4.07 -18.43
C SER A 21 -8.54 -3.30 -17.20
N THR A 22 -9.25 -3.96 -16.29
CA THR A 22 -9.48 -3.38 -14.98
C THR A 22 -8.09 -3.19 -14.42
N ASN A 23 -7.74 -1.94 -14.13
CA ASN A 23 -6.41 -1.51 -13.71
C ASN A 23 -6.09 -2.13 -12.34
N GLN A 24 -5.83 -3.44 -12.29
CA GLN A 24 -5.62 -4.25 -11.08
C GLN A 24 -4.28 -3.92 -10.38
N ASP A 25 -3.45 -3.10 -11.02
CA ASP A 25 -2.14 -2.72 -10.50
C ASP A 25 -2.19 -1.57 -9.50
N VAL A 26 -3.34 -0.91 -9.29
CA VAL A 26 -3.43 0.21 -8.36
C VAL A 26 -3.62 -0.25 -6.92
N VAL A 27 -2.90 0.38 -5.99
CA VAL A 27 -3.10 0.21 -4.54
C VAL A 27 -4.33 1.00 -4.12
N THR A 28 -5.28 0.33 -3.45
CA THR A 28 -6.53 0.95 -2.98
C THR A 28 -6.61 0.94 -1.45
N CYS A 29 -7.45 1.78 -0.87
CA CYS A 29 -7.74 1.77 0.57
C CYS A 29 -8.16 0.39 1.08
N SER A 30 -7.64 0.04 2.26
CA SER A 30 -7.67 -1.28 2.88
C SER A 30 -6.87 -2.38 2.17
N SER A 31 -6.09 -2.06 1.13
CA SER A 31 -5.13 -3.03 0.57
C SER A 31 -4.12 -3.45 1.63
N THR A 32 -3.79 -4.73 1.64
CA THR A 32 -2.74 -5.29 2.49
C THR A 32 -1.56 -5.70 1.61
N PHE A 33 -0.36 -5.27 1.95
CA PHE A 33 0.85 -5.48 1.16
C PHE A 33 2.10 -5.62 2.05
N LYS A 34 3.23 -5.95 1.43
CA LYS A 34 4.56 -5.87 2.03
C LYS A 34 5.34 -4.76 1.30
N LEU A 35 5.90 -3.80 2.03
CA LEU A 35 6.80 -2.79 1.47
C LEU A 35 8.22 -3.32 1.43
N ILE A 36 8.90 -3.14 0.31
CA ILE A 36 10.26 -3.63 0.08
C ILE A 36 11.18 -2.42 -0.01
N ASN A 37 12.25 -2.40 0.77
CA ASN A 37 13.33 -1.47 0.54
C ASN A 37 14.05 -1.84 -0.76
N GLN A 38 14.07 -0.93 -1.74
CA GLN A 38 14.64 -1.21 -3.06
C GLN A 38 16.15 -1.46 -3.05
N GLN A 39 16.87 -0.97 -2.04
CA GLN A 39 18.32 -1.11 -1.95
C GLN A 39 18.74 -2.41 -1.26
N SER A 40 18.11 -2.76 -0.12
CA SER A 40 18.47 -3.98 0.62
C SER A 40 17.65 -5.20 0.23
N GLY A 41 16.45 -5.02 -0.33
CA GLY A 41 15.50 -6.10 -0.59
C GLY A 41 14.70 -6.55 0.66
N ASP A 42 14.96 -5.95 1.82
CA ASP A 42 14.27 -6.28 3.06
C ASP A 42 12.85 -5.71 3.08
N ARG A 43 11.97 -6.38 3.82
CA ARG A 43 10.57 -6.00 3.98
C ARG A 43 10.39 -5.22 5.28
N LEU A 44 9.57 -4.16 5.21
CA LEU A 44 9.12 -3.47 6.40
C LEU A 44 8.42 -4.46 7.33
N HIS A 45 8.87 -4.54 8.57
CA HIS A 45 8.48 -5.58 9.52
C HIS A 45 8.32 -5.00 10.93
N SER A 46 7.41 -5.56 11.72
CA SER A 46 7.27 -5.24 13.14
C SER A 46 6.83 -6.47 13.92
N HIS A 47 7.02 -6.48 15.24
CA HIS A 47 6.71 -7.63 16.09
C HIS A 47 6.52 -7.14 17.52
N ASP A 48 5.99 -7.97 18.42
CA ASP A 48 5.69 -7.55 19.80
C ASP A 48 6.94 -7.48 20.70
N VAL A 49 7.92 -6.69 20.28
CA VAL A 49 9.15 -6.37 21.00
C VAL A 49 9.38 -4.87 20.89
N LYS A 50 9.68 -4.24 22.03
CA LYS A 50 9.90 -2.80 22.15
C LYS A 50 11.38 -2.43 22.05
N TYR A 51 11.66 -1.19 21.64
CA TYR A 51 13.02 -0.66 21.78
C TYR A 51 13.41 -0.53 23.26
N GLY A 52 14.68 -0.80 23.56
CA GLY A 52 15.26 -0.57 24.90
C GLY A 52 15.76 0.87 25.11
N SER A 53 15.74 1.69 24.07
CA SER A 53 16.16 3.09 24.03
C SER A 53 15.11 3.94 23.31
N GLY A 54 15.38 5.23 23.14
CA GLY A 54 14.49 6.12 22.40
C GLY A 54 13.14 6.22 23.11
N SER A 55 12.05 5.99 22.38
CA SER A 55 10.70 6.11 22.93
C SER A 55 10.24 4.91 23.77
N GLY A 56 10.92 3.76 23.65
CA GLY A 56 10.46 2.50 24.22
C GLY A 56 9.21 1.92 23.58
N GLN A 57 8.79 2.42 22.40
CA GLN A 57 7.65 1.89 21.64
C GLN A 57 8.00 0.58 20.91
N GLN A 58 7.00 -0.05 20.27
CA GLN A 58 7.19 -1.29 19.53
C GLN A 58 8.14 -1.07 18.36
N SER A 59 9.09 -1.99 18.19
CA SER A 59 10.16 -1.87 17.20
C SER A 59 9.67 -2.12 15.77
N VAL A 60 10.21 -1.36 14.84
CA VAL A 60 10.07 -1.59 13.40
C VAL A 60 11.44 -1.89 12.81
N THR A 61 11.51 -2.90 11.94
CA THR A 61 12.75 -3.42 11.38
C THR A 61 12.59 -3.74 9.89
N GLY A 62 13.70 -4.08 9.23
CA GLY A 62 13.69 -4.80 7.96
C GLY A 62 13.86 -6.30 8.19
N THR A 63 13.20 -7.15 7.40
CA THR A 63 13.44 -8.60 7.38
C THR A 63 13.66 -9.10 5.95
N PRO A 64 14.65 -9.99 5.71
CA PRO A 64 14.82 -10.62 4.40
C PRO A 64 13.80 -11.75 4.16
N ASN A 65 13.10 -12.21 5.20
CA ASN A 65 12.12 -13.29 5.09
C ASN A 65 10.88 -12.83 4.31
N ALA A 66 10.77 -13.26 3.06
CA ALA A 66 9.68 -12.88 2.17
C ALA A 66 8.31 -13.40 2.62
N ASP A 67 8.26 -14.50 3.37
CA ASP A 67 7.03 -15.17 3.78
C ASP A 67 6.53 -14.77 5.18
N ASP A 68 7.27 -13.89 5.87
CA ASP A 68 6.91 -13.47 7.21
C ASP A 68 5.56 -12.73 7.24
N VAL A 69 4.65 -13.20 8.09
CA VAL A 69 3.31 -12.59 8.27
C VAL A 69 3.40 -11.22 8.94
N ASN A 70 4.46 -10.96 9.70
CA ASN A 70 4.74 -9.70 10.36
C ASN A 70 5.30 -8.61 9.43
N SER A 71 5.28 -8.87 8.12
CA SER A 71 5.56 -7.88 7.09
C SER A 71 4.30 -7.39 6.37
N TYR A 72 3.11 -7.83 6.79
CA TYR A 72 1.86 -7.33 6.25
C TYR A 72 1.43 -6.01 6.89
N TRP A 73 1.28 -4.99 6.04
CA TRP A 73 0.78 -3.68 6.39
C TRP A 73 -0.48 -3.38 5.57
N GLN A 74 -1.50 -2.83 6.23
CA GLN A 74 -2.71 -2.36 5.59
C GLN A 74 -2.66 -0.85 5.43
N VAL A 75 -2.96 -0.35 4.23
CA VAL A 75 -3.03 1.09 3.96
C VAL A 75 -4.43 1.64 4.25
N GLN A 76 -4.48 2.80 4.90
CA GLN A 76 -5.68 3.60 5.07
C GLN A 76 -5.39 5.04 4.65
N GLY A 77 -6.11 5.55 3.66
CA GLY A 77 -6.07 6.98 3.30
C GLY A 77 -6.96 7.82 4.22
N GLU A 78 -6.76 9.13 4.18
CA GLU A 78 -7.61 10.11 4.85
C GLU A 78 -9.03 10.08 4.25
N ASN A 79 -10.04 9.76 5.08
CA ASN A 79 -11.46 9.70 4.69
C ASN A 79 -11.72 8.91 3.38
N CYS A 80 -11.18 7.69 3.26
CA CYS A 80 -11.38 6.87 2.08
C CYS A 80 -12.17 5.58 2.35
N ASP A 81 -13.08 5.27 1.43
CA ASP A 81 -13.81 4.02 1.40
C ASP A 81 -12.93 2.88 0.87
N ARG A 82 -13.19 1.65 1.32
CA ARG A 82 -12.51 0.45 0.84
C ARG A 82 -12.58 0.38 -0.69
N GLY A 83 -11.44 0.10 -1.32
CA GLY A 83 -11.35 -0.02 -2.78
C GLY A 83 -11.11 1.31 -3.50
N THR A 84 -11.16 2.45 -2.80
CA THR A 84 -10.77 3.76 -3.37
C THR A 84 -9.27 3.76 -3.70
N PRO A 85 -8.86 4.08 -4.94
CA PRO A 85 -7.44 4.21 -5.31
C PRO A 85 -6.67 5.22 -4.45
N ILE A 86 -5.45 4.86 -4.04
CA ILE A 86 -4.54 5.78 -3.32
C ILE A 86 -3.87 6.70 -4.33
N LYS A 87 -4.22 7.98 -4.27
CA LYS A 87 -3.60 9.01 -5.11
C LYS A 87 -2.16 9.28 -4.67
N CYS A 88 -1.28 9.54 -5.63
CA CYS A 88 0.03 10.09 -5.32
C CYS A 88 -0.13 11.45 -4.60
N ASP A 89 0.83 11.79 -3.74
CA ASP A 89 0.82 12.93 -2.83
C ASP A 89 -0.25 12.91 -1.73
N SER A 90 -1.07 11.85 -1.63
CA SER A 90 -2.03 11.73 -0.54
C SER A 90 -1.37 11.35 0.79
N ILE A 91 -2.04 11.72 1.88
CA ILE A 91 -1.69 11.30 3.23
C ILE A 91 -2.36 9.96 3.53
N ILE A 92 -1.57 9.02 4.03
CA ILE A 92 -2.00 7.68 4.41
C ILE A 92 -1.52 7.34 5.83
N ARG A 93 -2.06 6.25 6.37
CA ARG A 93 -1.52 5.52 7.52
C ARG A 93 -1.22 4.09 7.10
N LEU A 94 -0.18 3.53 7.69
CA LEU A 94 0.20 2.13 7.50
C LEU A 94 -0.02 1.37 8.80
N PHE A 95 -0.90 0.40 8.75
CA PHE A 95 -1.33 -0.35 9.92
C PHE A 95 -0.74 -1.76 9.91
N HIS A 96 0.06 -2.09 10.92
CA HIS A 96 0.64 -3.42 11.06
C HIS A 96 -0.45 -4.44 11.40
N VAL A 97 -0.66 -5.41 10.50
CA VAL A 97 -1.83 -6.30 10.57
C VAL A 97 -1.81 -7.16 11.84
N THR A 98 -0.65 -7.69 12.23
CA THR A 98 -0.55 -8.61 13.36
C THR A 98 -0.74 -7.91 14.70
N THR A 99 -0.07 -6.77 14.92
CA THR A 99 -0.04 -6.11 16.25
C THR A 99 -1.07 -5.00 16.40
N ARG A 100 -1.80 -4.68 15.31
CA ARG A 100 -2.84 -3.66 15.29
C ARG A 100 -2.34 -2.25 15.65
N ARG A 101 -1.10 -1.93 15.27
CA ARG A 101 -0.41 -0.65 15.53
C ARG A 101 -0.11 0.10 14.24
N ASN A 102 -0.02 1.43 14.29
CA ASN A 102 0.36 2.27 13.16
C ASN A 102 1.88 2.38 13.04
N LEU A 103 2.40 2.46 11.81
CA LEU A 103 3.75 2.95 11.55
C LEU A 103 3.82 4.42 12.00
N HIS A 104 4.76 4.71 12.89
CA HIS A 104 4.83 5.97 13.60
C HIS A 104 6.25 6.54 13.55
N SER A 105 6.35 7.86 13.56
CA SER A 105 7.60 8.59 13.74
C SER A 105 7.38 9.83 14.60
N HIS A 106 8.44 10.26 15.28
CA HIS A 106 8.41 11.31 16.31
C HIS A 106 9.82 11.76 16.67
N ASP A 107 9.95 12.74 17.56
CA ASP A 107 11.24 13.36 17.93
C ASP A 107 12.05 12.54 18.94
N PHE A 108 12.35 11.29 18.57
CA PHE A 108 13.28 10.41 19.29
C PHE A 108 14.40 9.93 18.37
N ALA A 109 15.57 9.68 18.94
CA ALA A 109 16.69 9.11 18.21
C ALA A 109 16.55 7.59 18.07
N SER A 110 16.71 7.11 16.85
CA SER A 110 16.76 5.68 16.49
C SER A 110 17.96 4.99 17.15
N PRO A 111 17.82 3.69 17.51
CA PRO A 111 18.78 3.00 18.36
C PRO A 111 20.18 2.81 17.77
N LEU A 112 20.32 2.83 16.44
CA LEU A 112 21.59 2.53 15.77
C LEU A 112 22.24 3.78 15.15
N SER A 113 21.52 4.47 14.26
CA SER A 113 22.07 5.59 13.49
C SER A 113 21.84 6.96 14.14
N HIS A 114 21.02 7.02 15.19
CA HIS A 114 20.63 8.28 15.86
C HIS A 114 19.88 9.26 14.93
N ASN A 115 19.37 8.77 13.79
CA ASN A 115 18.35 9.46 12.99
C ASN A 115 16.99 9.46 13.73
N GLN A 116 15.95 10.04 13.13
CA GLN A 116 14.60 9.95 13.68
C GLN A 116 14.12 8.50 13.81
N GLU A 117 13.58 8.14 14.98
CA GLU A 117 13.07 6.81 15.29
C GLU A 117 11.75 6.55 14.55
N VAL A 118 11.67 5.39 13.91
CA VAL A 118 10.42 4.84 13.37
C VAL A 118 10.00 3.67 14.24
N SER A 119 8.76 3.68 14.70
CA SER A 119 8.20 2.71 15.64
C SER A 119 6.82 2.24 15.17
N ALA A 120 6.26 1.27 15.89
CA ALA A 120 4.86 0.91 15.79
C ALA A 120 4.12 1.39 17.06
N TYR A 121 3.09 2.22 16.90
CA TYR A 121 2.43 2.92 18.01
C TYR A 121 0.90 2.87 17.92
N GLY A 122 0.26 3.19 19.05
CA GLY A 122 -1.20 3.20 19.18
C GLY A 122 -1.82 1.81 19.24
N GLU A 123 -3.14 1.79 19.39
CA GLU A 123 -3.99 0.60 19.30
C GLU A 123 -5.23 0.97 18.47
N ASP A 124 -5.61 0.11 17.53
CA ASP A 124 -6.80 0.24 16.68
C ASP A 124 -6.93 1.55 15.88
N GLY A 125 -5.81 2.12 15.46
CA GLY A 125 -5.80 3.20 14.47
C GLY A 125 -6.29 4.55 15.01
N LEU A 126 -6.19 4.78 16.32
CA LEU A 126 -6.38 6.10 16.91
C LEU A 126 -5.52 7.15 16.18
N ASP A 127 -6.15 8.25 15.78
CA ASP A 127 -5.53 9.25 14.93
C ASP A 127 -4.45 10.05 15.69
N ASN A 128 -3.19 9.86 15.31
CA ASN A 128 -2.06 10.67 15.74
C ASN A 128 -1.36 11.29 14.51
N GLU A 129 -0.91 12.54 14.64
CA GLU A 129 -0.14 13.23 13.59
C GLU A 129 1.13 12.46 13.19
N GLY A 130 1.80 11.80 14.15
CA GLY A 130 3.01 11.00 13.86
C GLY A 130 2.75 9.71 13.07
N ASP A 131 1.48 9.35 12.81
CA ASP A 131 1.11 8.17 12.01
C ASP A 131 0.85 8.52 10.53
N LYS A 132 0.88 9.81 10.17
CA LYS A 132 0.55 10.30 8.84
C LYS A 132 1.79 10.30 7.93
N TRP A 133 1.72 9.57 6.84
CA TRP A 133 2.78 9.45 5.84
C TRP A 133 2.31 9.96 4.49
N LYS A 134 3.15 10.71 3.78
CA LYS A 134 2.80 11.21 2.44
C LYS A 134 3.35 10.26 1.38
N VAL A 135 2.48 9.73 0.52
CA VAL A 135 2.91 8.83 -0.57
C VAL A 135 3.50 9.64 -1.72
N ILE A 136 4.80 9.56 -1.93
CA ILE A 136 5.47 10.17 -3.08
C ILE A 136 5.78 9.10 -4.12
N CYS A 137 5.02 9.07 -5.20
CA CYS A 137 5.23 8.13 -6.29
C CYS A 137 6.46 8.52 -7.13
N THR A 138 7.27 7.53 -7.53
CA THR A 138 8.40 7.77 -8.45
C THR A 138 7.98 7.75 -9.93
N SER A 139 6.87 7.09 -10.25
CA SER A 139 6.30 7.08 -11.59
C SER A 139 5.51 8.36 -11.88
N ARG A 140 5.15 8.58 -13.15
CA ARG A 140 4.29 9.71 -13.57
C ARG A 140 2.80 9.39 -13.47
N ASN A 141 2.43 8.31 -12.77
CA ASN A 141 1.05 7.90 -12.60
C ASN A 141 0.36 8.79 -11.56
N ASP A 142 -0.95 8.99 -11.71
CA ASP A 142 -1.74 9.77 -10.74
C ASP A 142 -1.98 8.99 -9.43
N TYR A 143 -1.88 7.66 -9.48
CA TYR A 143 -2.17 6.75 -8.38
C TYR A 143 -1.00 5.82 -8.11
N TRP A 144 -0.88 5.39 -6.86
CA TRP A 144 0.14 4.44 -6.44
C TRP A 144 -0.11 3.06 -7.07
N SER A 145 0.81 2.62 -7.93
CA SER A 145 0.84 1.26 -8.49
C SER A 145 1.69 0.29 -7.66
N ARG A 146 1.27 -0.98 -7.58
CA ARG A 146 1.93 -2.06 -6.81
C ARG A 146 3.39 -2.30 -7.19
N GLN A 147 3.74 -2.05 -8.46
CA GLN A 147 5.09 -2.27 -8.97
C GLN A 147 5.97 -1.01 -8.96
N ASP A 148 5.38 0.14 -8.62
CA ASP A 148 6.11 1.40 -8.63
C ASP A 148 6.88 1.61 -7.32
N GLY A 149 8.04 2.24 -7.44
CA GLY A 149 8.73 2.81 -6.31
C GLY A 149 7.92 3.93 -5.68
N ILE A 150 7.93 4.00 -4.35
CA ILE A 150 7.41 5.14 -3.60
C ILE A 150 8.40 5.58 -2.53
N ARG A 151 8.23 6.81 -2.06
CA ARG A 151 8.78 7.28 -0.79
C ARG A 151 7.62 7.62 0.16
N LEU A 152 7.87 7.46 1.45
CA LEU A 152 6.97 7.79 2.55
C LEU A 152 7.64 8.81 3.44
#